data_AF-A0A8T5TYP7-F1
#
_entry.id   AF-A0A8T5TYP7-F1
#
_cell.length_a   1.000
_cell.length_b   1.000
_cell.length_c   1.000
_cell.angle_alpha   90.00
_cell.angle_beta   90.00
_cell.angle_gamma   90.00
#
_symmetry.space_group_name_H-M   'P 1'
#
loop_
_entity.id
_entity.type
_entity.pdbx_description
1 polymer ?
#
loop_
_entity_poly.entity_id
_entity_poly.type
_entity_poly.pdbx_seq_one_letter_code
_entity_poly.pdbx_strand_id
1 'polypeptide(L)' 'MVEKQILKLSKLCEHWAAHNDSHRESYIKWRDIAKENGLDSVVEKLNKAIEMMEKSTDFLLSARKDLEM' A
#
# COMPACT_ATOMS: atom_id res chain seq x y z
N MET A 1 19.58 -22.85 -1.58
CA MET A 1 18.54 -22.49 -0.58
C MET A 1 18.24 -21.00 -0.56
N VAL A 2 19.26 -20.13 -0.65
CA VAL A 2 19.11 -18.65 -0.69
C VAL A 2 18.29 -18.18 -1.91
N GLU A 3 18.57 -18.67 -3.12
CA GLU A 3 17.79 -18.30 -4.32
C GLU A 3 16.28 -18.52 -4.19
N LYS A 4 15.85 -19.64 -3.56
CA LYS A 4 14.43 -19.92 -3.33
C LYS A 4 13.80 -18.92 -2.37
N GLN A 5 14.56 -18.45 -1.38
CA GLN A 5 14.09 -17.45 -0.41
C GLN A 5 14.00 -16.06 -1.06
N ILE A 6 14.99 -15.68 -1.89
CA ILE A 6 14.98 -14.43 -2.65
C ILE A 6 13.83 -14.38 -3.65
N LEU A 7 13.61 -15.47 -4.41
CA LEU A 7 12.46 -15.57 -5.31
C LEU A 7 11.12 -15.47 -4.56
N LYS A 8 11.03 -16.07 -3.37
CA LYS A 8 9.85 -15.94 -2.52
C LYS A 8 9.65 -14.50 -2.06
N LEU A 9 10.72 -13.79 -1.69
CA LEU A 9 10.67 -12.40 -1.26
C LEU A 9 10.19 -11.48 -2.39
N SER A 10 10.71 -11.63 -3.61
CA SER A 10 10.23 -10.86 -4.79
C SER A 10 8.71 -11.03 -4.99
N LYS A 11 8.19 -12.26 -4.93
CA LYS A 11 6.74 -12.54 -5.02
C LYS A 11 5.95 -11.92 -3.86
N LEU A 12 6.51 -11.90 -2.65
CA LEU A 12 5.86 -11.28 -1.50
C LEU A 12 5.79 -9.76 -1.64
N CYS A 13 6.84 -9.10 -2.15
CA CYS A 13 6.83 -7.67 -2.43
C CYS A 13 5.71 -7.29 -3.40
N GLU A 14 5.56 -8.04 -4.50
CA GLU A 14 4.44 -7.89 -5.45
C GLU A 14 3.08 -8.10 -4.78
N HIS A 15 2.93 -9.18 -3.99
CA HIS A 15 1.69 -9.51 -3.31
C HIS A 15 1.26 -8.43 -2.31
N TRP A 16 2.20 -7.92 -1.51
CA TRP A 16 1.92 -6.86 -0.54
C TRP A 16 1.57 -5.55 -1.23
N ALA A 17 2.25 -5.19 -2.31
CA ALA A 17 1.92 -4.01 -3.12
C ALA A 17 0.48 -4.09 -3.67
N ALA A 18 0.09 -5.24 -4.24
CA ALA A 18 -1.29 -5.44 -4.71
C ALA A 18 -2.33 -5.41 -3.58
N HIS A 19 -1.97 -5.91 -2.40
CA HIS A 19 -2.86 -5.86 -1.24
C HIS A 19 -3.05 -4.44 -0.69
N ASN A 20 -1.99 -3.63 -0.70
CA ASN A 20 -2.04 -2.22 -0.35
C ASN A 20 -3.03 -1.45 -1.23
N ASP A 21 -3.09 -1.74 -2.54
CA ASP A 21 -4.06 -1.12 -3.44
C ASP A 21 -5.51 -1.40 -3.03
N SER A 22 -5.81 -2.64 -2.65
CA SER A 22 -7.14 -3.02 -2.13
C SER A 22 -7.49 -2.27 -0.83
N HIS A 23 -6.51 -2.10 0.07
CA HIS A 23 -6.72 -1.32 1.28
C HIS A 23 -6.92 0.17 0.99
N ARG A 24 -6.13 0.73 0.08
CA ARG A 24 -6.22 2.12 -0.36
C ARG A 24 -7.60 2.43 -0.94
N GLU A 25 -8.15 1.59 -1.81
CA GLU A 25 -9.51 1.75 -2.34
C GLU A 25 -10.57 1.79 -1.23
N SER A 26 -10.46 0.88 -0.25
CA SER A 26 -11.34 0.87 0.91
C SER A 26 -11.21 2.14 1.75
N TYR A 27 -9.99 2.63 1.97
CA TYR A 27 -9.75 3.87 2.71
C TYR A 27 -10.30 5.09 1.99
N ILE A 28 -10.14 5.17 0.66
CA ILE A 28 -10.72 6.22 -0.20
C ILE A 28 -12.24 6.26 -0.01
N LYS A 29 -12.91 5.11 -0.11
CA LYS A 29 -14.37 5.01 0.11
C LYS A 29 -14.78 5.59 1.46
N TRP A 30 -14.11 5.20 2.54
CA TRP A 30 -14.48 5.65 3.89
C TRP A 30 -14.07 7.10 4.16
N ARG A 31 -13.00 7.58 3.53
CA ARG A 31 -12.57 8.98 3.55
C ARG A 31 -13.61 9.87 2.87
N ASP A 32 -14.21 9.41 1.78
CA ASP A 32 -15.29 10.12 1.09
C ASP A 32 -16.55 10.17 1.96
N ILE A 33 -16.95 9.05 2.57
CA ILE A 33 -18.06 9.03 3.53
C ILE A 33 -17.79 9.97 4.72
N ALA A 34 -16.58 9.97 5.28
CA ALA A 34 -16.21 10.87 6.38
C ALA A 34 -16.31 12.34 5.97
N LYS A 35 -15.93 12.66 4.71
CA LYS A 35 -16.03 14.00 4.14
C LYS A 35 -17.48 14.45 3.97
N GLU A 36 -18.35 13.58 3.48
CA GLU A 36 -19.80 13.85 3.36
C GLU A 36 -20.47 14.15 4.71
N ASN A 37 -19.91 13.61 5.80
CA ASN A 37 -20.41 13.80 7.16
C ASN A 37 -19.68 14.91 7.94
N GLY A 38 -18.85 15.72 7.29
CA GLY A 38 -18.13 16.84 7.93
C GLY A 38 -17.11 16.42 8.98
N LEU A 39 -16.58 15.19 8.91
CA LEU A 39 -15.61 14.65 9.86
C LEU A 39 -14.17 15.01 9.45
N ASP A 40 -13.84 16.29 9.37
CA ASP A 40 -12.59 16.78 8.76
C ASP A 40 -11.32 16.15 9.37
N SER A 41 -11.27 15.99 10.69
CA SER A 41 -10.12 15.36 11.37
C SER A 41 -9.97 13.87 11.06
N VAL A 42 -11.05 13.18 10.67
CA VAL A 42 -11.01 11.78 10.21
C VAL A 42 -10.53 11.73 8.76
N VAL A 43 -11.04 12.63 7.92
CA VAL A 43 -10.62 12.78 6.51
C VAL A 43 -9.11 13.02 6.43
N GLU A 44 -8.56 13.91 7.25
CA GLU A 44 -7.13 14.19 7.30
C GLU A 44 -6.30 12.94 7.62
N LYS A 45 -6.71 12.18 8.65
CA LYS A 45 -6.01 10.95 9.05
C LYS A 45 -6.08 9.87 7.96
N LEU A 46 -7.23 9.71 7.31
CA LEU A 46 -7.40 8.74 6.23
C LEU A 46 -6.59 9.12 4.99
N ASN A 47 -6.54 10.41 4.63
CA ASN A 47 -5.66 10.88 3.55
C ASN A 47 -4.20 10.57 3.86
N LYS A 48 -3.76 10.76 5.11
CA LYS A 48 -2.39 10.43 5.52
C LYS A 48 -2.12 8.93 5.49
N ALA A 49 -3.10 8.10 5.89
CA ALA A 49 -3.00 6.66 5.79
C ALA A 49 -2.88 6.20 4.32
N ILE A 50 -3.66 6.79 3.42
CA ILE A 50 -3.57 6.54 1.97
C ILE A 50 -2.18 6.92 1.44
N GLU A 51 -1.68 8.11 1.77
CA GLU A 51 -0.35 8.58 1.34
C GLU A 51 0.77 7.62 1.80
N MET A 52 0.72 7.18 3.07
CA MET A 52 1.72 6.24 3.58
C MET A 52 1.60 4.86 2.94
N MET A 53 0.39 4.44 2.58
CA MET A 53 0.14 3.18 1.87
C MET A 53 0.74 3.23 0.45
N GLU A 54 0.54 4.32 -0.28
CA GLU A 54 1.13 4.53 -1.61
C GLU A 54 2.66 4.51 -1.55
N LYS A 55 3.26 5.22 -0.57
CA LYS A 55 4.72 5.17 -0.34
C LYS A 55 5.21 3.76 -0.02
N SER A 56 4.47 3.01 0.79
CA SER A 56 4.78 1.61 1.10
C SER A 56 4.78 0.76 -0.18
N THR A 57 3.77 0.93 -1.04
CA THR A 57 3.69 0.26 -2.35
C THR A 57 4.88 0.60 -3.24
N ASP A 58 5.27 1.87 -3.34
CA ASP A 58 6.44 2.29 -4.14
C ASP A 58 7.73 1.62 -3.67
N PHE A 59 7.98 1.56 -2.36
CA PHE A 59 9.15 0.88 -1.80
C PHE A 59 9.11 -0.63 -2.05
N LEU A 60 7.95 -1.27 -1.95
CA LEU A 60 7.80 -2.70 -2.23
C LEU A 60 8.10 -3.03 -3.68
N LEU A 61 7.59 -2.24 -4.63
CA LEU A 61 7.85 -2.42 -6.05
C LEU A 61 9.32 -2.14 -6.42
N SER A 62 9.93 -1.12 -5.80
CA SER A 62 11.37 -0.87 -5.95
C SER A 62 12.20 -2.04 -5.42
N ALA A 63 11.91 -2.53 -4.22
CA ALA A 63 12.61 -3.67 -3.63
C ALA A 63 12.47 -4.92 -4.51
N ARG A 64 11.28 -5.19 -5.05
CA ARG A 64 11.07 -6.28 -6.02
C ARG A 64 11.99 -6.13 -7.23
N LYS A 65 12.07 -4.94 -7.82
CA LYS A 65 12.92 -4.66 -8.99
C LYS A 65 14.39 -4.94 -8.69
N ASP A 66 14.88 -4.53 -7.53
CA ASP A 66 16.26 -4.76 -7.10
C ASP A 66 16.57 -6.26 -6.88
N LEU A 67 15.56 -7.08 -6.58
CA LEU A 67 15.69 -8.54 -6.41
C LEU A 67 15.66 -9.31 -7.75
N GLU A 68 15.22 -8.69 -8.84
CA GLU A 68 15.13 -9.28 -10.18
C GLU A 68 16.32 -8.90 -11.09
N MET A 69 17.18 -7.97 -10.63
CA MET A 69 18.44 -7.57 -11.27
C MET A 69 19.59 -8.53 -10.97
#